data_AF-A0A1B3JE75-F1
#
_entry.id   AF-A0A1B3JE75-F1
#
_cell.length_a   1.000
_cell.length_b   1.000
_cell.length_c   1.000
_cell.angle_alpha   90.00
_cell.angle_beta   90.00
_cell.angle_gamma   90.00
#
_symmetry.space_group_name_H-M   'P 1'
#
loop_
_entity.id
_entity.type
_entity.pdbx_description
1 polymer ?
#
loop_
_entity_poly.entity_id
_entity_poly.type
_entity_poly.pdbx_seq_one_letter_code
_entity_poly.pdbx_strand_id
1 'polypeptide(L)'
;MEKSLWLATAYVQAAHQLDQFVALAAFVQTREEFEQRAQAHFSQIPAYFRFQLAPIPANLFFQRHGRTGLLYHASTLSEEEIRVIPLTDEPSQPAMEENIDYLHCHVIDNIQPLDMQLDRVPALFAPEAVGLLLWPDFPTPPNLLDFQNRDNPVQFNFPKPQIDKTVLQRHLAQYRDDTHAPTLKVYFVLDANKMPFFQSLRLKAKMKSLFQGKFGEDTAKVAPYLVEVIRDEEHIHSGEMMGLFSLKSALHEFNWEDNLGIFIHSYADFDTVYQHLRKFPMLQDERGKWHFFRFYDPKVLRNYLHIIAKRPAKLHKFFGYDNNIIYAFGSGFENSFHYYTLKALPEDTLPAAVVMTDWEMAGFKHQKWIEIRKNLNETIHPYFPQLSSEEIDKALNYTKQKGYTENEMLCYRYTVCYLTAQVNNLPFDEIALQIKQQVSNDNTLFISMLWNRIEKEIS
;
A
#
# COMPACT_ATOMS: atom_id res chain seq x y z
N MET A 1 -5.32 28.55 -34.23
CA MET A 1 -5.26 27.72 -33.02
C MET A 1 -6.03 26.45 -33.35
N GLU A 2 -5.40 25.28 -33.18
CA GLU A 2 -6.08 24.01 -33.46
C GLU A 2 -7.09 23.69 -32.35
N LYS A 3 -8.22 23.08 -32.71
CA LYS A 3 -9.19 22.56 -31.73
C LYS A 3 -8.50 21.48 -30.90
N SER A 4 -8.64 21.53 -29.59
CA SER A 4 -8.12 20.50 -28.69
C SER A 4 -9.25 19.94 -27.83
N LEU A 5 -9.03 18.78 -27.22
CA LEU A 5 -10.01 18.17 -26.32
C LEU A 5 -10.06 18.97 -25.02
N TRP A 6 -11.26 19.39 -24.62
CA TRP A 6 -11.52 20.02 -23.33
C TRP A 6 -12.49 19.17 -22.53
N LEU A 7 -12.35 19.22 -21.21
CA LEU A 7 -13.14 18.46 -20.26
C LEU A 7 -13.66 19.36 -19.15
N ALA A 8 -14.89 19.07 -18.72
CA ALA A 8 -15.53 19.69 -17.57
C ALA A 8 -16.28 18.63 -16.77
N THR A 9 -16.58 18.91 -15.50
CA THR A 9 -17.51 18.09 -14.71
C THR A 9 -18.73 18.93 -14.35
N ALA A 10 -19.91 18.32 -14.39
CA ALA A 10 -21.17 18.98 -14.12
C ALA A 10 -22.12 18.08 -13.34
N TYR A 11 -23.04 18.69 -12.61
CA TYR A 11 -24.26 18.03 -12.15
C TYR A 11 -25.36 18.31 -13.15
N VAL A 12 -26.05 17.27 -13.59
CA VAL A 12 -27.18 17.35 -14.50
C VAL A 12 -28.41 16.79 -13.79
N GLN A 13 -29.48 17.58 -13.78
CA GLN A 13 -30.75 17.24 -13.16
C GLN A 13 -31.83 17.17 -14.24
N ALA A 14 -32.28 15.96 -14.55
CA ALA A 14 -33.43 15.73 -15.44
C ALA A 14 -34.74 15.80 -14.65
N ALA A 15 -35.83 16.23 -15.29
CA ALA A 15 -37.15 16.27 -14.66
C ALA A 15 -37.53 14.89 -14.09
N HIS A 16 -37.59 14.78 -12.75
CA HIS A 16 -37.92 13.59 -11.96
C HIS A 16 -36.80 12.57 -11.68
N GLN A 17 -35.51 12.97 -11.77
CA GLN A 17 -34.37 12.15 -11.33
C GLN A 17 -33.46 12.88 -10.32
N LEU A 18 -32.69 12.11 -9.53
CA LEU A 18 -31.63 12.60 -8.65
C LEU A 18 -30.49 13.23 -9.46
N ASP A 19 -29.76 14.19 -8.88
CA ASP A 19 -28.63 14.86 -9.53
C ASP A 19 -27.58 13.85 -10.00
N GLN A 20 -27.37 13.78 -11.32
CA GLN A 20 -26.38 12.92 -11.92
C GLN A 20 -25.07 13.67 -12.09
N PHE A 21 -23.98 13.12 -11.56
CA PHE A 21 -22.64 13.67 -11.79
C PHE A 21 -22.10 13.16 -13.13
N VAL A 22 -21.68 14.06 -14.00
CA VAL A 22 -21.26 13.75 -15.38
C VAL A 22 -19.98 14.49 -15.77
N ALA A 23 -19.21 13.89 -16.67
CA ALA A 23 -18.14 14.56 -17.39
C ALA A 23 -18.64 15.01 -18.76
N LEU A 24 -18.24 16.21 -19.16
CA LEU A 24 -18.54 16.78 -20.47
C LEU A 24 -17.25 16.83 -21.27
N ALA A 25 -17.29 16.35 -22.52
CA ALA A 25 -16.15 16.33 -23.43
C ALA A 25 -16.52 16.97 -24.78
N ALA A 26 -15.66 17.87 -25.28
CA ALA A 26 -15.83 18.53 -26.58
C ALA A 26 -14.46 18.95 -27.17
N PHE A 27 -14.36 18.99 -28.50
CA PHE A 27 -13.23 19.60 -29.21
C PHE A 27 -13.51 21.09 -29.49
N VAL A 28 -12.79 21.96 -28.80
CA VAL A 28 -12.98 23.42 -28.84
C VAL A 28 -11.65 24.16 -28.83
N GLN A 29 -11.67 25.44 -29.21
CA GLN A 29 -10.50 26.32 -29.13
C GLN A 29 -10.49 27.15 -27.85
N THR A 30 -11.66 27.50 -27.34
CA THR A 30 -11.81 28.38 -26.17
C THR A 30 -12.79 27.82 -25.15
N ARG A 31 -12.66 28.29 -23.91
CA ARG A 31 -13.61 27.98 -22.84
C ARG A 31 -15.04 28.46 -23.15
N GLU A 32 -15.15 29.66 -23.71
CA GLU A 32 -16.44 30.27 -24.06
C GLU A 32 -17.19 29.42 -25.11
N GLU A 33 -16.47 28.91 -26.11
CA GLU A 33 -17.03 27.98 -27.10
C GLU A 33 -17.55 26.69 -26.44
N PHE A 34 -16.83 26.15 -25.47
CA PHE A 34 -17.28 24.98 -24.70
C PHE A 34 -18.59 25.26 -23.94
N GLU A 35 -18.64 26.38 -23.22
CA GLU A 35 -19.80 26.76 -22.41
C GLU A 35 -21.03 26.99 -23.30
N GLN A 36 -20.87 27.62 -24.47
CA GLN A 36 -21.94 27.79 -25.46
C GLN A 36 -22.46 26.45 -25.99
N ARG A 37 -21.59 25.50 -26.31
CA ARG A 37 -22.00 24.16 -26.78
C ARG A 37 -22.72 23.37 -25.69
N ALA A 38 -22.24 23.44 -24.46
CA ALA A 38 -22.92 22.82 -23.32
C ALA A 38 -24.33 23.40 -23.14
N GLN A 39 -24.45 24.73 -23.18
CA GLN A 39 -25.74 25.41 -23.06
C GLN A 39 -26.69 25.02 -24.19
N ALA A 40 -26.22 24.97 -25.43
CA ALA A 40 -27.02 24.58 -26.58
C ALA A 40 -27.52 23.13 -26.47
N HIS A 41 -26.67 22.19 -26.05
CA HIS A 41 -27.02 20.78 -25.87
C HIS A 41 -28.10 20.59 -24.79
N PHE A 42 -27.92 21.18 -23.60
CA PHE A 42 -28.89 21.08 -22.51
C PHE A 42 -30.12 21.97 -22.68
N SER A 43 -30.17 22.86 -23.68
CA SER A 43 -31.40 23.57 -24.04
C SER A 43 -32.35 22.69 -24.87
N GLN A 44 -31.83 21.64 -25.52
CA GLN A 44 -32.62 20.69 -26.32
C GLN A 44 -33.20 19.54 -25.46
N ILE A 45 -32.69 19.37 -24.24
CA ILE A 45 -33.08 18.32 -23.29
C ILE A 45 -33.71 19.03 -22.07
N PRO A 46 -34.83 18.56 -21.49
CA PRO A 46 -35.42 19.17 -20.30
C PRO A 46 -34.60 18.82 -19.04
N ALA A 47 -33.36 19.32 -18.99
CA ALA A 47 -32.41 19.09 -17.91
C ALA A 47 -31.73 20.40 -17.51
N TYR A 48 -31.62 20.63 -16.21
CA TYR A 48 -30.81 21.71 -15.65
C TYR A 48 -29.39 21.20 -15.44
N PHE A 49 -28.37 21.99 -15.82
CA PHE A 49 -26.97 21.61 -15.58
C PHE A 49 -26.21 22.71 -14.86
N ARG A 50 -25.24 22.29 -14.03
CA ARG A 50 -24.32 23.18 -13.33
C ARG A 50 -22.91 22.63 -13.36
N PHE A 51 -21.95 23.41 -13.84
CA PHE A 51 -20.54 23.04 -13.75
C PHE A 51 -20.08 22.95 -12.29
N GLN A 52 -19.44 21.83 -11.96
CA GLN A 52 -18.67 21.65 -10.74
C GLN A 52 -17.20 22.04 -10.98
N LEU A 53 -16.65 21.63 -12.12
CA LEU A 53 -15.36 22.11 -12.64
C LEU A 53 -15.59 22.81 -13.96
N ALA A 54 -15.02 24.02 -14.09
CA ALA A 54 -15.03 24.75 -15.35
C ALA A 54 -14.32 23.97 -16.47
N PRO A 55 -14.68 24.20 -17.74
CA PRO A 55 -14.00 23.57 -18.86
C PRO A 55 -12.52 23.93 -18.90
N ILE A 56 -11.67 22.90 -18.96
CA ILE A 56 -10.23 23.03 -19.06
C ILE A 56 -9.66 22.08 -20.13
N PRO A 57 -8.48 22.38 -20.71
CA PRO A 57 -7.80 21.48 -21.63
C PRO A 57 -7.58 20.09 -21.04
N ALA A 58 -7.77 19.04 -21.84
CA ALA A 58 -7.76 17.66 -21.37
C ALA A 58 -6.43 17.25 -20.73
N ASN A 59 -5.29 17.74 -21.26
CA ASN A 59 -3.97 17.51 -20.66
C ASN A 59 -3.92 18.00 -19.20
N LEU A 60 -4.47 19.19 -18.93
CA LEU A 60 -4.53 19.79 -17.60
C LEU A 60 -5.57 19.07 -16.73
N PHE A 61 -6.70 18.67 -17.32
CA PHE A 61 -7.74 17.91 -16.63
C PHE A 61 -7.22 16.57 -16.11
N PHE A 62 -6.55 15.79 -16.96
CA PHE A 62 -6.02 14.48 -16.55
C PHE A 62 -4.89 14.60 -15.53
N GLN A 63 -4.03 15.62 -15.65
CA GLN A 63 -3.00 15.91 -14.65
C GLN A 63 -3.58 16.23 -13.27
N ARG A 64 -4.72 16.95 -13.22
CA ARG A 64 -5.33 17.41 -11.96
C ARG A 64 -6.36 16.45 -11.37
N HIS A 65 -7.01 15.64 -12.20
CA HIS A 65 -8.20 14.88 -11.80
C HIS A 65 -8.15 13.38 -12.12
N GLY A 66 -7.12 12.88 -12.82
CA GLY A 66 -6.80 11.44 -12.89
C GLY A 66 -7.76 10.53 -13.67
N ARG A 67 -8.82 11.06 -14.30
CA ARG A 67 -9.88 10.30 -14.99
C ARG A 67 -9.56 9.96 -16.46
N THR A 68 -8.46 9.28 -16.70
CA THR A 68 -7.98 8.96 -18.06
C THR A 68 -8.91 8.05 -18.86
N GLY A 69 -9.82 7.30 -18.21
CA GLY A 69 -10.85 6.52 -18.89
C GLY A 69 -11.76 7.34 -19.81
N LEU A 70 -11.86 8.65 -19.58
CA LEU A 70 -12.59 9.57 -20.48
C LEU A 70 -11.95 9.70 -21.87
N LEU A 71 -10.67 9.32 -22.04
CA LEU A 71 -10.01 9.28 -23.36
C LEU A 71 -10.66 8.27 -24.30
N TYR A 72 -11.19 7.16 -23.78
CA TYR A 72 -11.89 6.18 -24.61
C TYR A 72 -13.14 6.79 -25.25
N HIS A 73 -13.82 7.69 -24.54
CA HIS A 73 -14.97 8.42 -25.08
C HIS A 73 -14.58 9.51 -26.07
N ALA A 74 -13.32 9.96 -26.07
CA ALA A 74 -12.82 10.98 -26.98
C ALA A 74 -12.53 10.44 -28.39
N SER A 75 -12.19 9.15 -28.53
CA SER A 75 -11.88 8.54 -29.84
C SER A 75 -13.08 8.45 -30.78
N THR A 76 -14.29 8.45 -30.22
CA THR A 76 -15.56 8.34 -30.95
C THR A 76 -16.34 9.67 -30.94
N LEU A 77 -15.73 10.75 -30.44
CA LEU A 77 -16.34 12.08 -30.34
C LEU A 77 -16.23 12.81 -31.68
N SER A 78 -17.34 13.33 -32.19
CA SER A 78 -17.32 14.17 -33.39
C SER A 78 -16.90 15.61 -33.06
N GLU A 79 -16.36 16.34 -34.05
CA GLU A 79 -15.80 17.69 -33.83
C GLU A 79 -16.81 18.75 -33.35
N GLU A 80 -18.10 18.54 -33.60
CA GLU A 80 -19.17 19.50 -33.30
C GLU A 80 -20.05 19.09 -32.11
N GLU A 81 -19.85 17.88 -31.59
CA GLU A 81 -20.62 17.30 -30.49
C GLU A 81 -20.06 17.70 -29.12
N ILE A 82 -20.95 17.83 -28.14
CA ILE A 82 -20.60 17.70 -26.73
C ILE A 82 -21.15 16.38 -26.20
N ARG A 83 -20.28 15.58 -25.58
CA ARG A 83 -20.65 14.28 -25.04
C ARG A 83 -20.81 14.35 -23.54
N VAL A 84 -21.96 13.86 -23.07
CA VAL A 84 -22.28 13.72 -21.66
C VAL A 84 -21.94 12.30 -21.24
N ILE A 85 -20.97 12.16 -20.33
CA ILE A 85 -20.46 10.88 -19.86
C ILE A 85 -20.89 10.73 -18.40
N PRO A 86 -21.82 9.83 -18.07
CA PRO A 86 -22.17 9.50 -16.70
C PRO A 86 -20.92 9.14 -15.89
N LEU A 87 -20.72 9.84 -14.77
CA LEU A 87 -19.74 9.47 -13.76
C LEU A 87 -20.46 8.71 -12.64
N THR A 88 -21.33 7.77 -13.01
CA THR A 88 -21.66 6.65 -12.15
C THR A 88 -20.38 5.83 -11.97
N ASP A 89 -20.11 5.37 -10.75
CA ASP A 89 -18.95 4.57 -10.35
C ASP A 89 -18.34 3.85 -11.55
N GLU A 90 -17.06 4.18 -11.82
CA GLU A 90 -16.30 3.90 -13.04
C GLU A 90 -16.86 2.75 -13.88
N PRO A 91 -16.96 2.86 -15.22
CA PRO A 91 -17.04 1.65 -16.02
C PRO A 91 -15.85 0.80 -15.57
N SER A 92 -16.17 -0.34 -14.95
CA SER A 92 -15.21 -1.35 -14.54
C SER A 92 -14.17 -1.38 -15.62
N GLN A 93 -12.91 -1.05 -15.29
CA GLN A 93 -11.79 -1.35 -16.18
C GLN A 93 -12.12 -2.71 -16.81
N PRO A 94 -12.11 -2.83 -18.16
CA PRO A 94 -12.54 -4.05 -18.83
C PRO A 94 -11.92 -5.17 -18.03
N ALA A 95 -12.78 -6.04 -17.47
CA ALA A 95 -12.32 -7.11 -16.60
C ALA A 95 -11.19 -7.76 -17.37
N MET A 96 -9.95 -7.50 -16.95
CA MET A 96 -8.82 -8.11 -17.61
C MET A 96 -9.05 -9.58 -17.34
N GLU A 97 -9.46 -10.26 -18.40
CA GLU A 97 -9.52 -11.69 -18.52
C GLU A 97 -8.08 -12.15 -18.30
N GLU A 98 -7.77 -12.39 -17.03
CA GLU A 98 -6.99 -13.47 -16.49
C GLU A 98 -6.62 -13.11 -15.04
N ASN A 99 -6.75 -14.08 -14.14
CA ASN A 99 -6.44 -13.98 -12.72
C ASN A 99 -4.91 -13.91 -12.47
N ILE A 100 -4.18 -13.13 -13.29
CA ILE A 100 -2.73 -13.04 -13.26
C ILE A 100 -2.31 -12.09 -12.15
N ASP A 101 -1.58 -12.64 -11.19
CA ASP A 101 -0.76 -11.88 -10.27
C ASP A 101 0.52 -11.43 -10.99
N TYR A 102 0.80 -10.13 -11.01
CA TYR A 102 2.00 -9.54 -11.62
C TYR A 102 3.14 -9.28 -10.62
N LEU A 103 2.98 -9.73 -9.37
CA LEU A 103 4.03 -9.69 -8.36
C LEU A 103 4.53 -11.10 -8.04
N HIS A 104 5.84 -11.21 -7.86
CA HIS A 104 6.47 -12.33 -7.18
C HIS A 104 6.85 -11.88 -5.77
N CYS A 105 6.27 -12.53 -4.76
CA CYS A 105 6.70 -12.38 -3.37
C CYS A 105 7.60 -13.56 -3.01
N HIS A 106 8.87 -13.27 -2.77
CA HIS A 106 9.82 -14.22 -2.21
C HIS A 106 9.90 -14.01 -0.69
N VAL A 107 9.71 -15.07 0.09
CA VAL A 107 9.69 -15.00 1.56
C VAL A 107 10.84 -15.83 2.11
N ILE A 108 11.62 -15.21 3.00
CA ILE A 108 12.62 -15.87 3.84
C ILE A 108 12.02 -15.98 5.23
N ASP A 109 11.72 -17.20 5.67
CA ASP A 109 11.17 -17.46 7.00
C ASP A 109 12.27 -17.80 8.02
N ASN A 110 11.92 -17.75 9.31
CA ASN A 110 12.77 -18.12 10.45
C ASN A 110 14.09 -17.34 10.54
N ILE A 111 14.07 -16.08 10.09
CA ILE A 111 15.21 -15.18 10.24
C ILE A 111 15.53 -15.03 11.72
N GLN A 112 16.78 -15.26 12.04
CA GLN A 112 17.35 -14.93 13.34
C GLN A 112 18.06 -13.58 13.19
N PRO A 113 17.52 -12.49 13.76
CA PRO A 113 18.23 -11.22 13.80
C PRO A 113 19.54 -11.38 14.56
N LEU A 114 20.54 -10.58 14.20
CA LEU A 114 21.88 -10.68 14.73
C LEU A 114 21.92 -10.23 16.20
N ASP A 115 22.62 -10.98 17.05
CA ASP A 115 22.92 -10.58 18.41
C ASP A 115 24.21 -9.73 18.46
N MET A 116 24.90 -9.71 19.59
CA MET A 116 26.19 -9.00 19.71
C MET A 116 27.33 -9.65 18.92
N GLN A 117 27.15 -10.86 18.38
CA GLN A 117 28.09 -11.59 17.54
C GLN A 117 29.49 -11.77 18.19
N LEU A 118 29.54 -12.01 19.51
CA LEU A 118 30.80 -12.13 20.27
C LEU A 118 31.62 -13.37 19.88
N ASP A 119 31.00 -14.35 19.23
CA ASP A 119 31.58 -15.61 18.77
C ASP A 119 31.96 -15.59 17.28
N ARG A 120 31.87 -14.42 16.62
CA ARG A 120 32.17 -14.27 15.20
C ARG A 120 33.09 -13.09 14.88
N VAL A 121 34.10 -13.34 14.04
CA VAL A 121 34.93 -12.28 13.44
C VAL A 121 35.18 -12.57 11.94
N PRO A 122 34.93 -11.62 11.02
CA PRO A 122 34.24 -10.35 11.24
C PRO A 122 32.72 -10.56 11.48
N ALA A 123 32.09 -9.60 12.17
CA ALA A 123 30.65 -9.60 12.41
C ALA A 123 29.86 -9.57 11.08
N LEU A 124 28.74 -10.27 11.01
CA LEU A 124 27.83 -10.20 9.88
C LEU A 124 27.14 -8.84 9.84
N PHE A 125 26.96 -8.30 8.64
CA PHE A 125 26.15 -7.10 8.41
C PHE A 125 24.66 -7.36 8.53
N ALA A 126 24.22 -8.51 8.02
CA ALA A 126 22.85 -8.98 8.02
C ALA A 126 22.82 -10.52 8.15
N PRO A 127 21.71 -11.11 8.61
CA PRO A 127 21.48 -12.56 8.54
C PRO A 127 21.74 -13.05 7.12
N GLU A 128 22.41 -14.19 6.98
CA GLU A 128 23.12 -14.51 5.74
C GLU A 128 22.19 -14.63 4.52
N ALA A 129 21.00 -15.19 4.70
CA ALA A 129 20.00 -15.28 3.62
C ALA A 129 19.52 -13.89 3.16
N VAL A 130 19.33 -12.96 4.09
CA VAL A 130 18.94 -11.57 3.78
C VAL A 130 20.12 -10.82 3.15
N GLY A 131 21.33 -11.03 3.68
CA GLY A 131 22.56 -10.47 3.14
C GLY A 131 22.81 -10.89 1.69
N LEU A 132 22.71 -12.17 1.39
CA LEU A 132 22.87 -12.71 0.03
C LEU A 132 21.75 -12.25 -0.93
N LEU A 133 20.55 -12.01 -0.41
CA LEU A 133 19.44 -11.49 -1.20
C LEU A 133 19.65 -10.00 -1.54
N LEU A 134 20.01 -9.19 -0.55
CA LEU A 134 20.17 -7.74 -0.70
C LEU A 134 21.50 -7.37 -1.38
N TRP A 135 22.54 -8.17 -1.18
CA TRP A 135 23.88 -7.97 -1.72
C TRP A 135 24.41 -9.25 -2.38
N PRO A 136 23.84 -9.67 -3.52
CA PRO A 136 24.22 -10.92 -4.17
C PRO A 136 25.67 -10.96 -4.65
N ASP A 137 26.26 -9.79 -4.92
CA ASP A 137 27.66 -9.67 -5.37
C ASP A 137 28.66 -9.58 -4.19
N PHE A 138 28.17 -9.66 -2.94
CA PHE A 138 29.00 -9.53 -1.75
C PHE A 138 29.10 -10.87 -1.00
N PRO A 139 30.27 -11.53 -1.01
CA PRO A 139 30.43 -12.82 -0.34
C PRO A 139 30.43 -12.66 1.18
N THR A 140 29.75 -13.56 1.88
CA THR A 140 29.81 -13.62 3.34
C THR A 140 31.20 -14.10 3.79
N PRO A 141 31.95 -13.31 4.58
CA PRO A 141 33.27 -13.73 5.05
C PRO A 141 33.17 -14.94 5.99
N PRO A 142 34.15 -15.86 5.97
CA PRO A 142 34.18 -16.99 6.91
C PRO A 142 34.33 -16.49 8.36
N ASN A 143 33.83 -17.26 9.32
CA ASN A 143 34.06 -16.96 10.73
C ASN A 143 35.50 -17.36 11.10
N LEU A 144 36.35 -16.38 11.37
CA LEU A 144 37.75 -16.60 11.77
C LEU A 144 37.87 -17.23 13.18
N LEU A 145 36.83 -17.13 14.00
CA LEU A 145 36.77 -17.81 15.31
C LEU A 145 36.31 -19.27 15.20
N ASP A 146 35.77 -19.68 14.05
CA ASP A 146 35.56 -21.08 13.73
C ASP A 146 36.84 -21.69 13.15
N PHE A 147 37.75 -22.10 14.03
CA PHE A 147 39.05 -22.66 13.64
C PHE A 147 38.95 -23.91 12.75
N GLN A 148 37.80 -24.60 12.72
CA GLN A 148 37.62 -25.80 11.91
C GLN A 148 37.24 -25.44 10.46
N ASN A 149 36.49 -24.35 10.27
CA ASN A 149 35.95 -23.96 8.97
C ASN A 149 36.42 -22.61 8.45
N ARG A 150 37.32 -21.90 9.15
CA ARG A 150 37.80 -20.55 8.80
C ARG A 150 38.38 -20.42 7.38
N ASP A 151 38.90 -21.51 6.83
CA ASP A 151 39.52 -21.56 5.51
C ASP A 151 38.51 -21.95 4.40
N ASN A 152 37.27 -22.30 4.78
CA ASN A 152 36.20 -22.67 3.88
C ASN A 152 35.14 -21.55 3.79
N PRO A 153 34.80 -21.07 2.58
CA PRO A 153 33.71 -20.12 2.42
C PRO A 153 32.39 -20.77 2.83
N VAL A 154 31.58 -20.05 3.61
CA VAL A 154 30.28 -20.56 4.05
C VAL A 154 29.33 -20.62 2.85
N GLN A 155 28.92 -21.82 2.47
CA GLN A 155 27.91 -22.01 1.42
C GLN A 155 26.53 -22.10 2.05
N PHE A 156 25.71 -21.07 1.82
CA PHE A 156 24.31 -21.08 2.20
C PHE A 156 23.47 -21.55 1.01
N ASN A 157 22.66 -22.59 1.24
CA ASN A 157 21.66 -22.98 0.27
C ASN A 157 20.39 -22.17 0.52
N PHE A 158 20.19 -21.14 -0.28
CA PHE A 158 19.06 -20.23 -0.18
C PHE A 158 18.23 -20.28 -1.48
N PRO A 159 16.90 -20.45 -1.41
CA PRO A 159 16.06 -20.35 -2.59
C PRO A 159 16.14 -18.94 -3.16
N LYS A 160 16.72 -18.80 -4.36
CA LYS A 160 16.82 -17.50 -5.02
C LYS A 160 15.42 -16.94 -5.35
N PRO A 161 15.23 -15.61 -5.31
CA PRO A 161 13.98 -15.01 -5.72
C PRO A 161 13.70 -15.33 -7.20
N GLN A 162 12.43 -15.53 -7.53
CA GLN A 162 12.01 -15.65 -8.93
C GLN A 162 12.13 -14.27 -9.58
N ILE A 163 12.91 -14.18 -10.65
CA ILE A 163 13.16 -12.93 -11.37
C ILE A 163 12.66 -13.09 -12.80
N ASP A 164 11.78 -12.19 -13.22
CA ASP A 164 11.36 -12.10 -14.61
C ASP A 164 12.52 -11.57 -15.47
N LYS A 165 12.93 -12.38 -16.46
CA LYS A 165 14.07 -12.06 -17.32
C LYS A 165 13.84 -10.78 -18.13
N THR A 166 12.62 -10.54 -18.59
CA THR A 166 12.28 -9.36 -19.38
C THR A 166 12.42 -8.12 -18.53
N VAL A 167 11.91 -8.14 -17.29
CA VAL A 167 12.05 -7.03 -16.35
C VAL A 167 13.52 -6.78 -16.03
N LEU A 168 14.28 -7.82 -15.69
CA LEU A 168 15.72 -7.70 -15.42
C LEU A 168 16.47 -7.05 -16.60
N GLN A 169 16.22 -7.52 -17.83
CA GLN A 169 16.88 -6.97 -19.02
C GLN A 169 16.52 -5.50 -19.25
N ARG A 170 15.28 -5.07 -18.98
CA ARG A 170 14.89 -3.65 -19.07
C ARG A 170 15.70 -2.77 -18.11
N HIS A 171 15.83 -3.20 -16.85
CA HIS A 171 16.66 -2.49 -15.87
C HIS A 171 18.12 -2.43 -16.31
N LEU A 172 18.72 -3.58 -16.66
CA LEU A 172 20.12 -3.64 -17.06
C LEU A 172 20.39 -2.81 -18.31
N ALA A 173 19.50 -2.83 -19.30
CA ALA A 173 19.65 -2.06 -20.54
C ALA A 173 19.59 -0.55 -20.30
N GLN A 174 18.73 -0.07 -19.38
CA GLN A 174 18.59 1.35 -19.10
C GLN A 174 19.80 1.94 -18.35
N TYR A 175 20.37 1.19 -17.41
CA TYR A 175 21.46 1.69 -16.55
C TYR A 175 22.84 1.18 -16.98
N ARG A 176 22.95 0.57 -18.16
CA ARG A 176 24.22 0.16 -18.72
C ARG A 176 25.08 1.38 -19.01
N ASP A 177 26.27 1.40 -18.43
CA ASP A 177 27.33 2.34 -18.80
C ASP A 177 28.32 1.62 -19.73
N ASP A 178 28.97 2.36 -20.63
CA ASP A 178 30.05 1.87 -21.50
C ASP A 178 31.29 1.46 -20.67
N THR A 179 31.45 2.03 -19.48
CA THR A 179 32.63 1.87 -18.64
C THR A 179 32.47 0.85 -17.50
N HIS A 180 31.25 0.67 -16.98
CA HIS A 180 31.00 -0.20 -15.82
C HIS A 180 29.66 -0.92 -15.93
N ALA A 181 29.60 -2.15 -15.40
CA ALA A 181 28.34 -2.87 -15.28
C ALA A 181 27.40 -2.14 -14.29
N PRO A 182 26.09 -2.08 -14.58
CA PRO A 182 25.11 -1.44 -13.70
C PRO A 182 25.13 -2.13 -12.33
N THR A 183 25.36 -1.35 -11.28
CA THR A 183 25.41 -1.88 -9.92
C THR A 183 24.02 -1.81 -9.28
N LEU A 184 23.53 -2.93 -8.78
CA LEU A 184 22.29 -2.96 -8.00
C LEU A 184 22.56 -2.32 -6.63
N LYS A 185 21.81 -1.26 -6.29
CA LYS A 185 21.97 -0.51 -5.02
C LYS A 185 20.82 -0.83 -4.06
N VAL A 186 21.11 -0.68 -2.77
CA VAL A 186 20.14 -0.86 -1.68
C VAL A 186 19.87 0.49 -1.04
N TYR A 187 18.60 0.85 -0.99
CA TYR A 187 18.12 2.00 -0.26
C TYR A 187 17.19 1.54 0.86
N PHE A 188 17.06 2.35 1.89
CA PHE A 188 16.14 2.13 2.99
C PHE A 188 15.24 3.35 3.18
N VAL A 189 13.93 3.14 3.29
CA VAL A 189 12.98 4.20 3.64
C VAL A 189 12.67 4.07 5.13
N LEU A 190 13.33 4.92 5.91
CA LEU A 190 13.29 4.94 7.36
C LEU A 190 12.10 5.78 7.87
N ASP A 191 11.33 5.23 8.80
CA ASP A 191 10.26 5.92 9.53
C ASP A 191 10.83 6.60 10.79
N ALA A 192 11.14 7.90 10.71
CA ALA A 192 11.70 8.65 11.83
C ALA A 192 10.77 8.66 13.06
N ASN A 193 9.45 8.50 12.86
CA ASN A 193 8.49 8.46 13.96
C ASN A 193 8.69 7.24 14.88
N LYS A 194 9.33 6.18 14.38
CA LYS A 194 9.63 4.97 15.17
C LYS A 194 10.99 5.03 15.87
N MET A 195 11.77 6.08 15.64
CA MET A 195 13.12 6.21 16.18
C MET A 195 13.21 7.24 17.29
N PRO A 196 13.46 6.79 18.54
CA PRO A 196 13.89 7.69 19.60
C PRO A 196 15.18 8.42 19.17
N PHE A 197 15.28 9.71 19.52
CA PHE A 197 16.48 10.52 19.29
C PHE A 197 16.96 10.60 17.83
N PHE A 198 16.07 10.43 16.85
CA PHE A 198 16.39 10.55 15.43
C PHE A 198 17.21 11.81 15.05
N GLN A 199 17.05 12.93 15.75
CA GLN A 199 17.80 14.16 15.47
C GLN A 199 19.30 14.10 15.80
N SER A 200 19.71 13.21 16.71
CA SER A 200 21.11 12.97 17.02
C SER A 200 21.75 11.96 16.08
N LEU A 201 20.96 11.26 15.26
CA LEU A 201 21.45 10.33 14.24
C LEU A 201 22.44 11.07 13.32
N ARG A 202 23.61 10.49 13.14
CA ARG A 202 24.63 10.95 12.20
C ARG A 202 25.00 9.76 11.35
N LEU A 203 24.62 9.82 10.07
CA LEU A 203 25.00 8.82 9.10
C LEU A 203 26.01 9.38 8.12
N LYS A 204 27.03 8.60 7.75
CA LYS A 204 27.85 8.87 6.57
C LYS A 204 27.03 8.74 5.28
N ALA A 205 25.98 7.93 5.31
CA ALA A 205 25.06 7.70 4.20
C ALA A 205 24.33 8.97 3.74
N LYS A 206 24.07 9.05 2.41
CA LYS A 206 23.14 10.04 1.89
C LYS A 206 21.75 9.78 2.48
N MET A 207 21.15 10.83 3.00
CA MET A 207 19.86 10.76 3.69
C MET A 207 19.02 11.99 3.40
N LYS A 208 17.74 11.80 3.07
CA LYS A 208 16.83 12.91 2.76
C LYS A 208 15.37 12.62 3.09
N SER A 209 14.71 13.58 3.74
CA SER A 209 13.27 13.50 4.03
C SER A 209 12.45 13.50 2.74
N LEU A 210 11.46 12.60 2.64
CA LEU A 210 10.51 12.60 1.52
C LEU A 210 9.52 13.76 1.61
N PHE A 211 9.41 14.44 2.77
CA PHE A 211 8.67 15.68 2.91
C PHE A 211 9.55 16.90 2.60
N GLN A 212 8.94 17.98 2.10
CA GLN A 212 9.64 19.19 1.67
C GLN A 212 8.96 20.47 2.14
N GLY A 213 9.70 21.58 2.04
CA GLY A 213 9.26 22.91 2.44
C GLY A 213 8.95 22.98 3.93
N LYS A 214 8.13 23.96 4.30
CA LYS A 214 7.75 24.20 5.70
C LYS A 214 7.14 22.97 6.37
N PHE A 215 6.30 22.21 5.66
CA PHE A 215 5.73 20.98 6.18
C PHE A 215 6.83 19.95 6.52
N GLY A 216 7.83 19.77 5.65
CA GLY A 216 8.95 18.87 5.90
C GLY A 216 9.83 19.31 7.07
N GLU A 217 10.06 20.60 7.24
CA GLU A 217 10.79 21.16 8.39
C GLU A 217 10.04 20.91 9.71
N ASP A 218 8.74 21.24 9.72
CA ASP A 218 7.88 21.09 10.90
C ASP A 218 7.69 19.62 11.30
N THR A 219 7.76 18.68 10.34
CA THR A 219 7.54 17.24 10.55
C THR A 219 8.82 16.40 10.50
N ALA A 220 10.00 17.03 10.47
CA ALA A 220 11.29 16.34 10.32
C ALA A 220 11.51 15.18 11.31
N LYS A 221 10.97 15.29 12.53
CA LYS A 221 11.09 14.23 13.57
C LYS A 221 10.26 12.98 13.30
N VAL A 222 9.26 13.06 12.43
CA VAL A 222 8.27 12.00 12.19
C VAL A 222 8.13 11.66 10.70
N ALA A 223 8.94 12.29 9.85
CA ALA A 223 8.90 12.12 8.42
C ALA A 223 9.58 10.81 7.97
N PRO A 224 9.18 10.24 6.83
CA PRO A 224 9.96 9.19 6.19
C PRO A 224 11.22 9.76 5.52
N TYR A 225 12.35 9.05 5.64
CA TYR A 225 13.63 9.42 5.05
C TYR A 225 14.14 8.32 4.12
N LEU A 226 14.59 8.70 2.91
CA LEU A 226 15.37 7.80 2.07
C LEU A 226 16.83 7.83 2.54
N VAL A 227 17.41 6.66 2.75
CA VAL A 227 18.82 6.46 3.13
C VAL A 227 19.47 5.54 2.09
N GLU A 228 20.66 5.91 1.60
CA GLU A 228 21.50 5.02 0.80
C GLU A 228 22.27 4.06 1.70
N VAL A 229 22.09 2.76 1.54
CA VAL A 229 22.85 1.78 2.33
C VAL A 229 24.21 1.60 1.66
N ILE A 230 25.24 2.20 2.27
CA ILE A 230 26.61 2.20 1.74
C ILE A 230 27.24 0.80 1.87
N ARG A 231 27.91 0.37 0.79
CA ARG A 231 28.66 -0.89 0.66
C ARG A 231 30.17 -0.61 0.66
N ASP A 232 30.69 -0.03 1.72
CA ASP A 232 32.13 0.18 1.83
C ASP A 232 32.75 -1.05 2.50
N GLU A 233 33.68 -1.75 1.82
CA GLU A 233 34.33 -2.96 2.33
C GLU A 233 35.04 -2.73 3.67
N GLU A 234 35.54 -1.51 3.92
CA GLU A 234 36.20 -1.15 5.18
C GLU A 234 35.20 -0.91 6.32
N HIS A 235 33.94 -0.56 6.00
CA HIS A 235 32.96 -0.09 6.98
C HIS A 235 31.66 -0.89 7.03
N ILE A 236 31.47 -1.93 6.21
CA ILE A 236 30.22 -2.70 6.23
C ILE A 236 30.08 -3.44 7.57
N HIS A 237 31.14 -4.03 8.10
CA HIS A 237 31.14 -4.74 9.40
C HIS A 237 31.19 -3.82 10.63
N SER A 238 31.21 -2.50 10.42
CA SER A 238 31.10 -1.46 11.45
C SER A 238 30.01 -0.44 11.10
N GLY A 239 29.16 -0.78 10.13
CA GLY A 239 28.29 0.17 9.46
C GLY A 239 27.13 0.59 10.34
N GLU A 240 26.83 1.88 10.31
CA GLU A 240 25.73 2.49 11.07
C GLU A 240 24.39 1.76 10.83
N MET A 241 24.22 1.15 9.64
CA MET A 241 23.01 0.45 9.20
C MET A 241 22.94 -1.05 9.59
N MET A 242 23.97 -1.62 10.24
CA MET A 242 23.95 -3.02 10.73
C MET A 242 22.78 -3.29 11.65
N GLY A 243 22.44 -2.31 12.49
CA GLY A 243 21.35 -2.43 13.45
C GLY A 243 20.00 -2.73 12.79
N LEU A 244 19.80 -2.44 11.50
CA LEU A 244 18.55 -2.80 10.81
C LEU A 244 18.24 -4.29 10.86
N PHE A 245 19.26 -5.14 11.08
CA PHE A 245 19.13 -6.58 11.13
C PHE A 245 19.50 -7.20 12.49
N SER A 246 19.71 -6.36 13.51
CA SER A 246 20.13 -6.82 14.83
C SER A 246 18.99 -6.77 15.85
N LEU A 247 19.08 -7.60 16.89
CA LEU A 247 18.23 -7.53 18.07
C LEU A 247 18.49 -6.23 18.84
N LYS A 248 17.50 -5.75 19.62
CA LYS A 248 17.71 -4.62 20.53
C LYS A 248 18.84 -4.86 21.53
N SER A 249 19.03 -6.12 21.94
CA SER A 249 20.12 -6.53 22.84
C SER A 249 21.52 -6.35 22.25
N ALA A 250 21.64 -6.18 20.92
CA ALA A 250 22.91 -5.88 20.26
C ALA A 250 23.35 -4.41 20.41
N LEU A 251 22.52 -3.55 21.02
CA LEU A 251 22.84 -2.17 21.39
C LEU A 251 23.22 -1.25 20.21
N HIS A 252 22.71 -1.52 19.01
CA HIS A 252 22.82 -0.61 17.87
C HIS A 252 21.76 0.51 17.94
N GLU A 253 21.97 1.59 17.18
CA GLU A 253 20.99 2.68 17.04
C GLU A 253 19.70 2.25 16.34
N PHE A 254 19.79 1.19 15.52
CA PHE A 254 18.66 0.54 14.86
C PHE A 254 18.48 -0.88 15.40
N ASN A 255 17.28 -1.43 15.22
CA ASN A 255 16.99 -2.82 15.51
C ASN A 255 15.91 -3.34 14.56
N TRP A 256 15.92 -4.65 14.36
CA TRP A 256 14.95 -5.36 13.53
C TRP A 256 13.52 -5.29 14.12
N GLU A 257 13.39 -5.42 15.44
CA GLU A 257 12.13 -5.54 16.16
C GLU A 257 11.22 -4.31 16.00
N ASP A 258 11.81 -3.12 15.87
CA ASP A 258 11.05 -1.87 15.72
C ASP A 258 10.43 -1.67 14.33
N ASN A 259 10.73 -2.54 13.36
CA ASN A 259 10.16 -2.49 12.01
C ASN A 259 10.27 -1.07 11.41
N LEU A 260 11.50 -0.56 11.40
CA LEU A 260 11.82 0.85 11.17
C LEU A 260 11.55 1.35 9.74
N GLY A 261 11.24 0.47 8.79
CA GLY A 261 11.08 0.88 7.41
C GLY A 261 11.13 -0.27 6.41
N ILE A 262 11.36 0.09 5.15
CA ILE A 262 11.40 -0.85 4.02
C ILE A 262 12.70 -0.69 3.22
N PHE A 263 13.15 -1.78 2.62
CA PHE A 263 14.26 -1.82 1.68
C PHE A 263 13.77 -1.62 0.25
N ILE A 264 14.63 -1.03 -0.57
CA ILE A 264 14.41 -0.84 -2.00
C ILE A 264 15.67 -1.26 -2.73
N HIS A 265 15.51 -2.14 -3.71
CA HIS A 265 16.51 -2.38 -4.73
C HIS A 265 16.26 -1.52 -5.95
N SER A 266 17.32 -0.90 -6.44
CA SER A 266 17.26 -0.08 -7.64
C SER A 266 18.64 0.01 -8.29
N TYR A 267 18.66 0.05 -9.62
CA TYR A 267 19.85 0.40 -10.39
C TYR A 267 19.99 1.93 -10.58
N ALA A 268 18.94 2.69 -10.25
CA ALA A 268 18.94 4.13 -10.34
C ALA A 268 19.76 4.78 -9.20
N ASP A 269 20.18 6.02 -9.41
CA ASP A 269 20.83 6.82 -8.37
C ASP A 269 19.86 7.30 -7.29
N PHE A 270 20.43 7.79 -6.18
CA PHE A 270 19.68 8.23 -5.00
C PHE A 270 18.65 9.30 -5.35
N ASP A 271 19.01 10.28 -6.17
CA ASP A 271 18.12 11.38 -6.51
C ASP A 271 16.94 10.91 -7.36
N THR A 272 17.15 9.99 -8.30
CA THR A 272 16.09 9.39 -9.11
C THR A 272 15.10 8.62 -8.26
N VAL A 273 15.59 7.77 -7.34
CA VAL A 273 14.74 7.03 -6.39
C VAL A 273 14.00 8.01 -5.48
N TYR A 274 14.68 9.02 -4.95
CA TYR A 274 14.10 10.06 -4.09
C TYR A 274 12.94 10.81 -4.78
N GLN A 275 13.14 11.26 -6.02
CA GLN A 275 12.14 11.97 -6.82
C GLN A 275 10.90 11.11 -7.08
N HIS A 276 11.10 9.81 -7.28
CA HIS A 276 10.02 8.86 -7.45
C HIS A 276 9.21 8.66 -6.18
N LEU A 277 9.90 8.34 -5.08
CA LEU A 277 9.25 8.01 -3.81
C LEU A 277 8.47 9.17 -3.20
N ARG A 278 8.90 10.44 -3.38
CA ARG A 278 8.18 11.58 -2.78
C ARG A 278 6.73 11.73 -3.24
N LYS A 279 6.37 11.09 -4.35
CA LYS A 279 5.03 11.21 -4.94
C LYS A 279 3.97 10.51 -4.10
N PHE A 280 4.37 9.58 -3.23
CA PHE A 280 3.45 8.66 -2.55
C PHE A 280 3.09 8.98 -1.09
N PRO A 281 3.92 9.65 -0.25
CA PRO A 281 3.58 9.88 1.16
C PRO A 281 2.27 10.64 1.40
N MET A 282 1.89 11.50 0.46
CA MET A 282 0.63 12.26 0.48
C MET A 282 -0.12 12.04 -0.83
N LEU A 283 -1.30 11.43 -0.75
CA LEU A 283 -2.16 11.15 -1.88
C LEU A 283 -3.51 11.83 -1.71
N GLN A 284 -4.09 12.33 -2.80
CA GLN A 284 -5.50 12.69 -2.82
C GLN A 284 -6.35 11.47 -3.14
N ASP A 285 -7.53 11.39 -2.55
CA ASP A 285 -8.57 10.50 -3.04
C ASP A 285 -9.30 11.08 -4.26
N GLU A 286 -10.20 10.29 -4.85
CA GLU A 286 -11.02 10.68 -6.00
C GLU A 286 -11.93 11.89 -5.74
N ARG A 287 -12.12 12.27 -4.48
CA ARG A 287 -12.93 13.40 -4.01
C ARG A 287 -12.06 14.61 -3.65
N GLY A 288 -10.74 14.51 -3.84
CA GLY A 288 -9.76 15.56 -3.56
C GLY A 288 -9.34 15.67 -2.10
N LYS A 289 -9.75 14.75 -1.23
CA LYS A 289 -9.33 14.74 0.18
C LYS A 289 -7.94 14.13 0.30
N TRP A 290 -7.07 14.79 1.05
CA TRP A 290 -5.70 14.34 1.31
C TRP A 290 -5.65 13.22 2.34
N HIS A 291 -4.83 12.21 2.06
CA HIS A 291 -4.53 11.08 2.91
C HIS A 291 -3.01 10.87 3.02
N PHE A 292 -2.56 10.48 4.21
CA PHE A 292 -1.19 10.01 4.42
C PHE A 292 -1.09 8.54 4.03
N PHE A 293 -0.29 8.25 3.01
CA PHE A 293 -0.01 6.87 2.61
C PHE A 293 1.38 6.47 3.10
N ARG A 294 1.39 5.80 4.26
CA ARG A 294 2.60 5.30 4.93
C ARG A 294 3.15 4.04 4.27
N PHE A 295 3.39 4.08 2.96
CA PHE A 295 3.90 2.94 2.19
C PHE A 295 5.25 2.41 2.71
N TYR A 296 5.96 3.21 3.50
CA TYR A 296 7.23 2.88 4.13
C TYR A 296 7.07 2.11 5.46
N ASP A 297 5.84 1.90 5.93
CA ASP A 297 5.58 0.93 7.00
C ASP A 297 5.47 -0.49 6.39
N PRO A 298 6.20 -1.49 6.91
CA PRO A 298 6.19 -2.86 6.37
C PRO A 298 4.80 -3.48 6.22
N LYS A 299 3.90 -3.28 7.20
CA LYS A 299 2.52 -3.83 7.15
C LYS A 299 1.72 -3.14 6.06
N VAL A 300 1.83 -1.82 5.98
CA VAL A 300 1.12 -1.02 4.96
C VAL A 300 1.62 -1.38 3.56
N LEU A 301 2.93 -1.52 3.35
CA LEU A 301 3.51 -1.92 2.07
C LEU A 301 2.99 -3.29 1.63
N ARG A 302 3.11 -4.29 2.50
CA ARG A 302 2.65 -5.66 2.23
C ARG A 302 1.19 -5.69 1.83
N ASN A 303 0.34 -5.03 2.60
CA ASN A 303 -1.10 -5.00 2.35
C ASN A 303 -1.40 -4.25 1.05
N TYR A 304 -0.69 -3.15 0.77
CA TYR A 304 -0.84 -2.41 -0.47
C TYR A 304 -0.45 -3.24 -1.71
N LEU A 305 0.74 -3.86 -1.69
CA LEU A 305 1.23 -4.70 -2.78
C LEU A 305 0.28 -5.87 -3.05
N HIS A 306 -0.26 -6.50 -1.99
CA HIS A 306 -1.27 -7.54 -2.14
C HIS A 306 -2.55 -7.01 -2.80
N ILE A 307 -3.00 -5.80 -2.46
CA ILE A 307 -4.17 -5.17 -3.09
C ILE A 307 -3.88 -4.96 -4.58
N ILE A 308 -2.77 -4.33 -4.95
CA ILE A 308 -2.48 -3.95 -6.34
C ILE A 308 -1.84 -5.05 -7.18
N ALA A 309 -1.61 -6.25 -6.64
CA ALA A 309 -0.90 -7.36 -7.29
C ALA A 309 -1.42 -7.73 -8.69
N LYS A 310 -2.72 -7.57 -8.92
CA LYS A 310 -3.39 -7.87 -10.20
C LYS A 310 -3.73 -6.62 -11.02
N ARG A 311 -3.11 -5.48 -10.70
CA ARG A 311 -3.41 -4.17 -11.28
C ARG A 311 -2.15 -3.63 -11.96
N PRO A 312 -1.88 -4.02 -13.22
CA PRO A 312 -0.64 -3.66 -13.90
C PRO A 312 -0.43 -2.14 -13.94
N ALA A 313 -1.46 -1.33 -14.19
CA ALA A 313 -1.36 0.14 -14.19
C ALA A 313 -0.90 0.74 -12.84
N LYS A 314 -1.33 0.16 -11.71
CA LYS A 314 -0.93 0.61 -10.37
C LYS A 314 0.48 0.17 -10.03
N LEU A 315 0.83 -1.08 -10.37
CA LEU A 315 2.19 -1.61 -10.23
C LEU A 315 3.18 -0.82 -11.08
N HIS A 316 2.82 -0.55 -12.33
CA HIS A 316 3.57 0.29 -13.27
C HIS A 316 3.91 1.62 -12.63
N LYS A 317 2.92 2.29 -12.03
CA LYS A 317 3.11 3.57 -11.38
C LYS A 317 3.96 3.48 -10.12
N PHE A 318 3.68 2.51 -9.25
CA PHE A 318 4.31 2.40 -7.93
C PHE A 318 5.79 2.00 -8.04
N PHE A 319 6.13 1.09 -8.94
CA PHE A 319 7.52 0.69 -9.20
C PHE A 319 8.27 1.65 -10.14
N GLY A 320 7.56 2.54 -10.84
CA GLY A 320 8.18 3.43 -11.82
C GLY A 320 8.68 2.68 -13.05
N TYR A 321 7.83 1.81 -13.60
CA TYR A 321 8.15 0.84 -14.65
C TYR A 321 8.60 1.47 -15.98
N ASP A 322 8.10 2.68 -16.31
CA ASP A 322 8.55 3.44 -17.50
C ASP A 322 10.06 3.71 -17.49
N ASN A 323 10.57 4.05 -16.30
CA ASN A 323 11.96 4.45 -16.10
C ASN A 323 12.74 3.39 -15.30
N ASN A 324 12.20 2.17 -15.19
CA ASN A 324 12.78 1.03 -14.46
C ASN A 324 13.40 1.45 -13.12
N ILE A 325 12.65 2.23 -12.30
CA ILE A 325 13.21 2.87 -11.11
C ILE A 325 13.37 1.87 -9.98
N ILE A 326 12.29 1.21 -9.55
CA ILE A 326 12.33 0.24 -8.46
C ILE A 326 12.43 -1.16 -9.04
N TYR A 327 13.53 -1.84 -8.75
CA TYR A 327 13.73 -3.24 -9.14
C TYR A 327 12.98 -4.19 -8.20
N ALA A 328 13.05 -3.91 -6.89
CA ALA A 328 12.31 -4.67 -5.89
C ALA A 328 12.05 -3.86 -4.62
N PHE A 329 11.02 -4.25 -3.88
CA PHE A 329 10.81 -3.83 -2.51
C PHE A 329 11.15 -4.98 -1.55
N GLY A 330 11.74 -4.66 -0.41
CA GLY A 330 12.00 -5.61 0.68
C GLY A 330 11.45 -5.09 2.00
N SER A 331 11.00 -5.98 2.87
CA SER A 331 10.57 -5.59 4.22
C SER A 331 10.67 -6.75 5.20
N GLY A 332 11.20 -6.47 6.39
CA GLY A 332 11.13 -7.38 7.53
C GLY A 332 9.72 -7.38 8.13
N PHE A 333 9.26 -8.56 8.52
CA PHE A 333 8.00 -8.75 9.24
C PHE A 333 8.13 -9.92 10.21
N GLU A 334 8.06 -9.63 11.51
CA GLU A 334 8.31 -10.63 12.57
C GLU A 334 9.64 -11.35 12.31
N ASN A 335 9.65 -12.68 12.15
CA ASN A 335 10.85 -13.45 11.85
C ASN A 335 10.96 -13.81 10.36
N SER A 336 10.38 -12.99 9.48
CA SER A 336 10.39 -13.21 8.03
C SER A 336 10.83 -11.97 7.26
N PHE A 337 11.38 -12.15 6.06
CA PHE A 337 11.70 -11.07 5.13
C PHE A 337 10.99 -11.31 3.81
N HIS A 338 10.22 -10.32 3.38
CA HIS A 338 9.39 -10.37 2.18
C HIS A 338 10.07 -9.52 1.11
N TYR A 339 10.26 -10.08 -0.08
CA TYR A 339 10.93 -9.44 -1.19
C TYR A 339 10.08 -9.53 -2.46
N TYR A 340 9.67 -8.38 -2.97
CA TYR A 340 8.69 -8.23 -4.03
C TYR A 340 9.35 -7.77 -5.33
N THR A 341 9.22 -8.58 -6.37
CA THR A 341 9.67 -8.26 -7.74
C THR A 341 8.49 -8.25 -8.71
N LEU A 342 8.59 -7.48 -9.78
CA LEU A 342 7.59 -7.45 -10.83
C LEU A 342 7.78 -8.59 -11.83
N LYS A 343 6.66 -9.14 -12.28
CA LYS A 343 6.56 -9.82 -13.58
C LYS A 343 6.48 -8.78 -14.68
N ALA A 344 6.82 -9.18 -15.90
CA ALA A 344 6.61 -8.33 -17.06
C ALA A 344 5.14 -7.89 -17.12
N LEU A 345 4.91 -6.58 -17.18
CA LEU A 345 3.58 -6.01 -17.34
C LEU A 345 3.21 -6.07 -18.84
N PRO A 346 1.91 -6.13 -19.19
CA PRO A 346 1.47 -6.03 -20.59
C PRO A 346 2.05 -4.79 -21.28
N GLU A 347 2.48 -4.90 -22.54
CA GLU A 347 3.21 -3.85 -23.26
C GLU A 347 2.43 -2.54 -23.41
N ASP A 348 1.09 -2.62 -23.43
CA ASP A 348 0.15 -1.52 -23.53
C ASP A 348 -0.25 -0.92 -22.17
N THR A 349 0.35 -1.38 -21.06
CA THR A 349 0.08 -0.88 -19.72
C THR A 349 0.49 0.57 -19.59
N LEU A 350 -0.46 1.43 -19.24
CA LEU A 350 -0.21 2.84 -18.91
C LEU A 350 -0.17 3.03 -17.38
N PRO A 351 0.66 3.98 -16.88
CA PRO A 351 0.72 4.29 -15.47
C PRO A 351 -0.61 4.85 -14.95
N ALA A 352 -1.08 4.33 -13.83
CA ALA A 352 -2.19 4.92 -13.10
C ALA A 352 -1.82 6.32 -12.54
N ALA A 353 -2.86 7.12 -12.26
CA ALA A 353 -2.70 8.39 -11.56
C ALA A 353 -2.23 8.19 -10.11
N VAL A 354 -1.52 9.19 -9.57
CA VAL A 354 -1.05 9.22 -8.17
C VAL A 354 -2.20 9.68 -7.27
N VAL A 355 -3.20 8.82 -7.13
CA VAL A 355 -4.40 9.03 -6.32
C VAL A 355 -4.73 7.74 -5.57
N MET A 356 -5.29 7.89 -4.38
CA MET A 356 -5.84 6.79 -3.60
C MET A 356 -7.27 6.53 -4.09
N THR A 357 -7.51 5.41 -4.73
CA THR A 357 -8.85 5.08 -5.26
C THR A 357 -9.76 4.57 -4.15
N ASP A 358 -11.07 4.73 -4.32
CA ASP A 358 -12.06 4.19 -3.38
C ASP A 358 -11.92 2.66 -3.27
N TRP A 359 -11.49 2.01 -4.36
CA TRP A 359 -11.15 0.58 -4.38
C TRP A 359 -9.90 0.24 -3.55
N GLU A 360 -8.82 1.02 -3.61
CA GLU A 360 -7.64 0.80 -2.76
C GLU A 360 -8.02 0.94 -1.28
N MET A 361 -8.82 1.97 -0.94
CA MET A 361 -9.33 2.16 0.41
C MET A 361 -10.21 0.98 0.87
N ALA A 362 -11.08 0.47 0.00
CA ALA A 362 -11.88 -0.73 0.28
C ALA A 362 -10.98 -1.97 0.47
N GLY A 363 -9.94 -2.11 -0.33
CA GLY A 363 -8.92 -3.15 -0.21
C GLY A 363 -8.21 -3.12 1.14
N PHE A 364 -7.78 -1.94 1.60
CA PHE A 364 -7.17 -1.78 2.93
C PHE A 364 -8.15 -2.15 4.06
N LYS A 365 -9.41 -1.70 3.98
CA LYS A 365 -10.45 -2.08 4.95
C LYS A 365 -10.69 -3.60 4.96
N HIS A 366 -10.65 -4.23 3.79
CA HIS A 366 -10.81 -5.67 3.67
C HIS A 366 -9.64 -6.44 4.28
N GLN A 367 -8.39 -6.06 3.98
CA GLN A 367 -7.21 -6.67 4.58
C GLN A 367 -7.18 -6.51 6.10
N LYS A 368 -7.46 -5.30 6.60
CA LYS A 368 -7.58 -5.05 8.05
C LYS A 368 -8.65 -5.93 8.69
N TRP A 369 -9.78 -6.17 8.01
CA TRP A 369 -10.80 -7.09 8.51
C TRP A 369 -10.32 -8.54 8.58
N ILE A 370 -9.58 -9.03 7.59
CA ILE A 370 -9.02 -10.37 7.60
C ILE A 370 -8.10 -10.55 8.81
N GLU A 371 -7.23 -9.58 9.09
CA GLU A 371 -6.33 -9.58 10.25
C GLU A 371 -7.11 -9.59 11.57
N ILE A 372 -8.05 -8.67 11.76
CA ILE A 372 -8.89 -8.62 12.98
C ILE A 372 -9.66 -9.93 13.16
N ARG A 373 -10.25 -10.46 12.09
CA ARG A 373 -11.00 -11.72 12.15
C ARG A 373 -10.11 -12.86 12.61
N LYS A 374 -8.90 -13.00 12.04
CA LYS A 374 -7.93 -14.02 12.44
C LYS A 374 -7.57 -13.90 13.92
N ASN A 375 -7.18 -12.70 14.36
CA ASN A 375 -6.77 -12.46 15.75
C ASN A 375 -7.91 -12.74 16.74
N LEU A 376 -9.13 -12.27 16.43
CA LEU A 376 -10.30 -12.52 17.27
C LEU A 376 -10.68 -14.00 17.29
N ASN A 377 -10.55 -14.71 16.17
CA ASN A 377 -10.79 -16.16 16.13
C ASN A 377 -9.84 -16.89 17.09
N GLU A 378 -8.52 -16.62 16.98
CA GLU A 378 -7.50 -17.19 17.87
C GLU A 378 -7.75 -16.83 19.35
N THR A 379 -8.29 -15.64 19.62
CA THR A 379 -8.62 -15.17 20.98
C THR A 379 -9.90 -15.79 21.54
N ILE A 380 -10.92 -16.01 20.71
CA ILE A 380 -12.25 -16.49 21.12
C ILE A 380 -12.26 -18.02 21.24
N HIS A 381 -11.55 -18.72 20.35
CA HIS A 381 -11.57 -20.18 20.26
C HIS A 381 -11.30 -20.92 21.59
N PRO A 382 -10.37 -20.47 22.47
CA PRO A 382 -10.16 -21.10 23.77
C PRO A 382 -11.39 -21.07 24.71
N TYR A 383 -12.29 -20.10 24.55
CA TYR A 383 -13.50 -19.95 25.36
C TYR A 383 -14.70 -20.73 24.83
N PHE A 384 -14.63 -21.20 23.57
CA PHE A 384 -15.67 -21.99 22.92
C PHE A 384 -15.06 -23.24 22.27
N PRO A 385 -14.41 -24.14 23.05
CA PRO A 385 -13.71 -25.31 22.52
C PRO A 385 -14.62 -26.29 21.75
N GLN A 386 -15.93 -26.22 21.96
CA GLN A 386 -16.95 -27.00 21.26
C GLN A 386 -17.23 -26.52 19.84
N LEU A 387 -16.81 -25.30 19.47
CA LEU A 387 -17.01 -24.73 18.14
C LEU A 387 -15.74 -24.86 17.30
N SER A 388 -15.92 -25.13 16.01
CA SER A 388 -14.83 -25.06 15.04
C SER A 388 -14.42 -23.62 14.74
N SER A 389 -13.17 -23.43 14.30
CA SER A 389 -12.68 -22.12 13.86
C SER A 389 -13.55 -21.53 12.72
N GLU A 390 -14.13 -22.37 11.86
CA GLU A 390 -15.01 -21.91 10.78
C GLU A 390 -16.35 -21.34 11.31
N GLU A 391 -16.91 -21.91 12.37
CA GLU A 391 -18.12 -21.42 13.01
C GLU A 391 -17.90 -20.07 13.71
N ILE A 392 -16.74 -19.90 14.35
CA ILE A 392 -16.34 -18.62 14.94
C ILE A 392 -16.16 -17.56 13.85
N ASP A 393 -15.55 -17.92 12.72
CA ASP A 393 -15.42 -17.03 11.56
C ASP A 393 -16.79 -16.61 10.99
N LYS A 394 -17.77 -17.53 10.94
CA LYS A 394 -19.14 -17.21 10.55
C LYS A 394 -19.78 -16.20 11.51
N ALA A 395 -19.60 -16.36 12.82
CA ALA A 395 -20.09 -15.42 13.83
C ALA A 395 -19.40 -14.04 13.75
N LEU A 396 -18.10 -13.99 13.47
CA LEU A 396 -17.38 -12.73 13.25
C LEU A 396 -17.89 -12.02 11.99
N ASN A 397 -18.12 -12.75 10.89
CA ASN A 397 -18.71 -12.18 9.67
C ASN A 397 -20.14 -11.68 9.91
N TYR A 398 -20.94 -12.38 10.71
CA TYR A 398 -22.27 -11.92 11.16
C TYR A 398 -22.17 -10.60 11.93
N THR A 399 -21.24 -10.51 12.87
CA THR A 399 -20.96 -9.30 13.66
C THR A 399 -20.59 -8.12 12.75
N LYS A 400 -19.78 -8.37 11.71
CA LYS A 400 -19.46 -7.38 10.69
C LYS A 400 -20.67 -6.89 9.91
N GLN A 401 -21.55 -7.80 9.50
CA GLN A 401 -22.79 -7.42 8.78
C GLN A 401 -23.71 -6.56 9.64
N LYS A 402 -23.71 -6.74 10.97
CA LYS A 402 -24.47 -5.91 11.91
C LYS A 402 -23.84 -4.54 12.21
N GLY A 403 -22.63 -4.28 11.71
CA GLY A 403 -21.96 -2.98 11.84
C GLY A 403 -21.12 -2.79 13.11
N TYR A 404 -20.91 -3.83 13.92
CA TYR A 404 -20.15 -3.72 15.16
C TYR A 404 -18.65 -4.00 14.98
N THR A 405 -18.01 -3.36 13.99
CA THR A 405 -16.57 -3.53 13.65
C THR A 405 -15.75 -2.26 13.77
N GLU A 406 -16.34 -1.20 14.33
CA GLU A 406 -15.66 0.08 14.56
C GLU A 406 -14.50 -0.04 15.55
N ASN A 407 -14.67 -0.92 16.56
CA ASN A 407 -13.69 -1.20 17.59
C ASN A 407 -13.56 -2.72 17.75
N GLU A 408 -12.33 -3.23 17.75
CA GLU A 408 -12.02 -4.65 17.91
C GLU A 408 -12.61 -5.24 19.20
N MET A 409 -12.62 -4.45 20.28
CA MET A 409 -13.21 -4.86 21.57
C MET A 409 -14.75 -4.95 21.50
N LEU A 410 -15.41 -4.03 20.78
CA LEU A 410 -16.86 -4.13 20.54
C LEU A 410 -17.20 -5.32 19.66
N CYS A 411 -16.38 -5.58 18.63
CA CYS A 411 -16.52 -6.73 17.76
C CYS A 411 -16.41 -8.02 18.58
N TYR A 412 -15.34 -8.17 19.37
CA TYR A 412 -15.15 -9.29 20.29
C TYR A 412 -16.36 -9.51 21.20
N ARG A 413 -16.79 -8.47 21.94
CA ARG A 413 -17.88 -8.61 22.91
C ARG A 413 -19.21 -8.99 22.25
N TYR A 414 -19.55 -8.39 21.12
CA TYR A 414 -20.77 -8.74 20.39
C TYR A 414 -20.72 -10.17 19.87
N THR A 415 -19.58 -10.59 19.28
CA THR A 415 -19.39 -11.95 18.81
C THR A 415 -19.50 -12.97 19.94
N VAL A 416 -18.90 -12.70 21.10
CA VAL A 416 -19.03 -13.56 22.29
C VAL A 416 -20.49 -13.67 22.73
N CYS A 417 -21.23 -12.56 22.81
CA CYS A 417 -22.67 -12.60 23.12
C CYS A 417 -23.45 -13.49 22.13
N TYR A 418 -23.19 -13.33 20.83
CA TYR A 418 -23.82 -14.12 19.78
C TYR A 418 -23.50 -15.62 19.93
N LEU A 419 -22.23 -15.98 20.12
CA LEU A 419 -21.79 -17.35 20.28
C LEU A 419 -22.35 -17.99 21.56
N THR A 420 -22.35 -17.27 22.67
CA THR A 420 -22.95 -17.74 23.93
C THR A 420 -24.44 -18.01 23.76
N ALA A 421 -25.18 -17.15 23.06
CA ALA A 421 -26.58 -17.39 22.77
C ALA A 421 -26.79 -18.59 21.84
N GLN A 422 -25.96 -18.74 20.80
CA GLN A 422 -26.02 -19.88 19.87
C GLN A 422 -25.79 -21.22 20.58
N VAL A 423 -24.75 -21.32 21.42
CA VAL A 423 -24.41 -22.54 22.17
C VAL A 423 -25.53 -22.93 23.14
N ASN A 424 -26.25 -21.95 23.69
CA ASN A 424 -27.37 -22.17 24.62
C ASN A 424 -28.75 -22.18 23.94
N ASN A 425 -28.82 -22.21 22.60
CA ASN A 425 -30.07 -22.20 21.82
C ASN A 425 -31.03 -21.05 22.14
N LEU A 426 -30.50 -19.86 22.44
CA LEU A 426 -31.28 -18.66 22.73
C LEU A 426 -31.63 -17.87 21.45
N PRO A 427 -32.81 -17.23 21.36
CA PRO A 427 -33.20 -16.40 20.21
C PRO A 427 -32.47 -15.04 20.23
N PHE A 428 -31.18 -15.05 19.87
CA PHE A 428 -30.30 -13.89 19.98
C PHE A 428 -30.85 -12.62 19.30
N ASP A 429 -31.40 -12.75 18.10
CA ASP A 429 -31.88 -11.60 17.33
C ASP A 429 -33.09 -10.91 17.96
N GLU A 430 -33.97 -11.68 18.61
CA GLU A 430 -35.12 -11.14 19.35
C GLU A 430 -34.65 -10.39 20.60
N ILE A 431 -33.72 -10.99 21.35
CA ILE A 431 -33.12 -10.39 22.55
C ILE A 431 -32.40 -9.08 22.18
N ALA A 432 -31.60 -9.10 21.11
CA ALA A 432 -30.89 -7.95 20.61
C ALA A 432 -31.85 -6.83 20.16
N LEU A 433 -32.96 -7.16 19.49
CA LEU A 433 -33.95 -6.18 19.05
C LEU A 433 -34.63 -5.50 20.25
N GLN A 434 -35.03 -6.27 21.27
CA GLN A 434 -35.69 -5.73 22.47
C GLN A 434 -34.78 -4.75 23.22
N ILE A 435 -33.50 -5.08 23.40
CA ILE A 435 -32.56 -4.20 24.10
C ILE A 435 -32.26 -2.96 23.26
N LYS A 436 -32.17 -3.10 21.93
CA LYS A 436 -31.92 -1.96 21.03
C LYS A 436 -33.06 -0.95 21.02
N GLN A 437 -34.28 -1.37 21.33
CA GLN A 437 -35.43 -0.47 21.56
C GLN A 437 -35.34 0.30 22.89
N GLN A 438 -34.60 -0.22 23.87
CA GLN A 438 -34.44 0.39 25.20
C GLN A 438 -33.24 1.34 25.29
N VAL A 439 -32.21 1.14 24.45
CA VAL A 439 -30.95 1.89 24.49
C VAL A 439 -30.78 2.72 23.22
N SER A 440 -30.79 4.05 23.34
CA SER A 440 -30.51 4.93 22.20
C SER A 440 -29.00 5.12 22.00
N ASN A 441 -28.52 4.75 20.81
CA ASN A 441 -27.26 5.17 20.19
C ASN A 441 -25.90 4.87 20.88
N ASP A 442 -25.86 4.22 22.05
CA ASP A 442 -24.60 3.76 22.66
C ASP A 442 -24.38 2.25 22.43
N ASN A 443 -23.46 1.93 21.51
CA ASN A 443 -23.10 0.55 21.16
C ASN A 443 -22.45 -0.21 22.34
N THR A 444 -21.72 0.48 23.22
CA THR A 444 -21.04 -0.15 24.35
C THR A 444 -22.06 -0.55 25.42
N LEU A 445 -22.95 0.39 25.76
CA LEU A 445 -24.03 0.15 26.72
C LEU A 445 -24.98 -0.93 26.21
N PHE A 446 -25.34 -0.90 24.91
CA PHE A 446 -26.15 -1.91 24.26
C PHE A 446 -25.55 -3.32 24.42
N ILE A 447 -24.26 -3.49 24.11
CA ILE A 447 -23.58 -4.79 24.22
C ILE A 447 -23.49 -5.26 25.68
N SER A 448 -23.24 -4.35 26.63
CA SER A 448 -23.23 -4.70 28.05
C SER A 448 -24.60 -5.17 28.55
N MET A 449 -25.69 -4.52 28.14
CA MET A 449 -27.05 -4.96 28.47
C MET A 449 -27.40 -6.29 27.79
N LEU A 450 -26.91 -6.50 26.57
CA LEU A 450 -27.04 -7.76 25.83
C LEU A 450 -26.39 -8.92 26.56
N TRP A 451 -25.15 -8.74 27.03
CA TRP A 451 -24.46 -9.73 27.86
C TRP A 451 -25.24 -10.06 29.13
N ASN A 452 -25.63 -9.05 29.90
CA ASN A 452 -26.37 -9.25 31.16
C ASN A 452 -27.70 -9.99 30.95
N ARG A 453 -28.38 -9.73 29.82
CA ARG A 453 -29.63 -10.44 29.51
C ARG A 453 -29.37 -11.89 29.16
N ILE A 454 -28.37 -12.17 28.33
CA ILE A 454 -27.99 -13.54 27.95
C ILE A 454 -27.54 -14.34 29.18
N GLU A 455 -26.70 -13.75 30.03
CA GLU A 455 -26.24 -14.37 31.27
C GLU A 455 -27.40 -14.74 32.21
N LYS A 456 -28.43 -13.88 32.28
CA LYS A 456 -29.64 -14.14 33.07
C LYS A 456 -30.53 -15.26 32.50
N GLU A 457 -30.53 -15.49 31.19
CA GLU A 457 -31.31 -16.58 30.56
C GLU A 457 -30.60 -17.93 30.67
N ILE A 458 -29.29 -17.93 30.95
CA ILE A 458 -28.45 -19.15 31.07
C ILE A 458 -28.29 -19.57 32.54
N SER A 459 -28.39 -18.62 33.47
CA SER A 459 -28.38 -18.84 34.93
C SER A 459 -29.73 -19.35 35.41
#